data_AF-A0AAV8DM31-F1
#
_entry.id   AF-A0AAV8DM31-F1
#
_cell.length_a   1.000
_cell.length_b   1.000
_cell.length_c   1.000
_cell.angle_alpha   90.00
_cell.angle_beta   90.00
_cell.angle_gamma   90.00
#
_symmetry.space_group_name_H-M   'P 1'
#
loop_
_entity.id
_entity.type
_entity.pdbx_description
1 polymer ?
#
loop_
_entity_poly.entity_id
_entity_poly.type
_entity_poly.pdbx_seq_one_letter_code
_entity_poly.pdbx_strand_id
1 'polypeptide(L)'
;MDPKSNNVNDFLEESVLLDESQYQQGFEDGYKDGLVSGKEEGREVGLSAGFQVGEELGFYQGCIHVWNSVMQIDPGAFTSRVRKNIEQLKTLVDGFPFMEPENENVEELMENIRLKFRLVCANLRVRLEYEGQFSTLSKDAEDM
;
A
#
# COMPACT_ATOMS: atom_id res chain seq x y z
N MET A 1 -12.53 -8.33 75.88
CA MET A 1 -12.02 -7.63 74.69
C MET A 1 -11.13 -8.65 73.99
N ASP A 2 -11.71 -9.43 73.09
CA ASP A 2 -10.98 -10.45 72.37
C ASP A 2 -10.01 -9.79 71.38
N PRO A 3 -8.74 -10.22 71.33
CA PRO A 3 -7.79 -9.70 70.38
C PRO A 3 -8.24 -10.14 68.98
N LYS A 4 -8.38 -9.18 68.07
CA LYS A 4 -8.69 -9.43 66.67
C LYS A 4 -7.68 -10.44 66.14
N SER A 5 -8.17 -11.65 65.87
CA SER A 5 -7.50 -12.66 65.06
C SER A 5 -7.02 -11.99 63.78
N ASN A 6 -5.71 -11.83 63.61
CA ASN A 6 -5.10 -11.42 62.36
C ASN A 6 -5.41 -12.52 61.34
N ASN A 7 -6.47 -12.30 60.56
CA ASN A 7 -6.92 -13.22 59.55
C ASN A 7 -5.90 -13.19 58.42
N VAL A 8 -5.17 -14.29 58.26
CA VAL A 8 -4.14 -14.47 57.24
C VAL A 8 -4.72 -14.32 55.82
N ASN A 9 -6.05 -14.32 55.67
CA ASN A 9 -6.73 -14.01 54.40
C ASN A 9 -6.82 -12.51 54.07
N ASP A 10 -6.71 -11.60 55.05
CA ASP A 10 -6.93 -10.15 54.85
C ASP A 10 -5.81 -9.52 53.99
N PHE A 11 -4.56 -9.99 54.14
CA PHE A 11 -3.43 -9.53 53.30
C PHE A 11 -3.47 -10.10 51.88
N LEU A 12 -4.08 -11.28 51.70
CA LEU A 12 -4.22 -11.91 50.38
C LEU A 12 -5.32 -11.22 49.57
N GLU A 13 -6.37 -10.73 50.22
CA GLU A 13 -7.45 -9.98 49.58
C GLU A 13 -6.95 -8.66 49.00
N GLU A 14 -6.10 -7.92 49.72
CA GLU A 14 -5.42 -6.72 49.21
C GLU A 14 -4.51 -7.03 48.01
N SER A 15 -3.82 -8.19 48.02
CA SER A 15 -2.99 -8.62 46.88
C SER A 15 -3.82 -8.96 45.64
N VAL A 16 -4.98 -9.59 45.79
CA VAL A 16 -5.87 -9.91 44.65
C VAL A 16 -6.47 -8.64 44.07
N LEU A 17 -6.93 -7.72 44.92
CA LEU A 17 -7.46 -6.43 44.48
C LEU A 17 -6.41 -5.59 43.74
N LEU A 18 -5.15 -5.64 44.21
CA LEU A 18 -4.04 -5.00 43.51
C LEU A 18 -3.82 -5.61 42.13
N ASP A 19 -3.79 -6.94 42.00
CA ASP A 19 -3.58 -7.64 40.73
C ASP A 19 -4.70 -7.34 39.73
N GLU A 20 -5.96 -7.37 40.17
CA GLU A 20 -7.12 -6.99 39.36
C GLU A 20 -7.03 -5.53 38.89
N SER A 21 -6.64 -4.61 39.78
CA SER A 21 -6.50 -3.18 39.43
C SER A 21 -5.36 -2.94 38.43
N GLN A 22 -4.23 -3.64 38.59
CA GLN A 22 -3.08 -3.52 37.69
C GLN A 22 -3.36 -4.15 36.34
N TYR A 23 -4.08 -5.28 36.31
CA TYR A 23 -4.53 -5.91 35.08
C TYR A 23 -5.45 -4.98 34.30
N GLN A 24 -6.46 -4.42 34.97
CA GLN A 24 -7.40 -3.48 34.36
C GLN A 24 -6.68 -2.22 33.86
N GLN A 25 -5.75 -1.68 34.65
CA GLN A 25 -4.95 -0.51 34.25
C GLN A 25 -4.07 -0.84 33.03
N GLY A 26 -3.38 -1.98 33.03
CA GLY A 26 -2.55 -2.40 31.90
C GLY A 26 -3.37 -2.62 30.63
N PHE A 27 -4.58 -3.17 30.74
CA PHE A 27 -5.50 -3.29 29.61
C PHE A 27 -5.93 -1.92 29.08
N GLU A 28 -6.33 -1.00 29.95
CA GLU A 28 -6.76 0.33 29.54
C GLU A 28 -5.63 1.14 28.90
N ASP A 29 -4.42 1.06 29.47
CA ASP A 29 -3.24 1.73 28.93
C ASP A 29 -2.86 1.13 27.58
N GLY A 30 -2.80 -0.20 27.46
CA GLY A 30 -2.52 -0.89 26.20
C GLY A 30 -3.59 -0.63 25.12
N TYR A 31 -4.87 -0.54 25.49
CA TYR A 31 -5.94 -0.23 24.56
C TYR A 31 -5.84 1.22 24.04
N LYS A 32 -5.58 2.18 24.94
CA LYS A 32 -5.40 3.60 24.56
C LYS A 32 -4.18 3.77 23.65
N ASP A 33 -3.07 3.14 24.00
CA ASP A 33 -1.85 3.19 23.20
C ASP A 33 -2.05 2.54 21.83
N GLY A 34 -2.61 1.33 21.80
CA GLY A 34 -2.92 0.60 20.57
C GLY A 34 -3.87 1.34 19.62
N LEU A 35 -4.82 2.12 20.16
CA LEU A 35 -5.70 2.94 19.35
C LEU A 35 -4.97 4.10 18.66
N VAL A 36 -4.00 4.71 19.36
CA VAL A 36 -3.19 5.81 18.83
C VAL A 36 -2.17 5.28 17.82
N SER A 37 -1.41 4.26 18.18
CA SER A 37 -0.38 3.67 17.32
C SER A 37 -0.99 3.04 16.08
N GLY A 38 -2.07 2.25 16.22
CA GLY A 38 -2.72 1.60 15.08
C GLY A 38 -3.28 2.59 14.06
N LYS A 39 -3.73 3.77 14.49
CA LYS A 39 -4.16 4.84 13.59
C LYS A 39 -2.99 5.42 12.80
N GLU A 40 -1.87 5.67 13.47
CA GLU A 40 -0.68 6.25 12.85
C GLU A 40 -0.03 5.26 11.87
N GLU A 41 0.16 4.01 12.29
CA GLU A 41 0.69 2.94 11.46
C GLU A 41 -0.20 2.71 10.22
N GLY A 42 -1.52 2.63 10.40
CA GLY A 42 -2.45 2.49 9.28
C GLY A 42 -2.37 3.65 8.29
N ARG A 43 -2.17 4.87 8.77
CA ARG A 43 -1.98 6.06 7.92
C ARG A 43 -0.68 5.97 7.12
N GLU A 44 0.42 5.62 7.77
CA GLU A 44 1.73 5.53 7.12
C GLU A 44 1.78 4.42 6.08
N VAL A 45 1.30 3.22 6.43
CA VAL A 45 1.24 2.08 5.51
C VAL A 45 0.33 2.39 4.32
N GLY A 46 -0.87 2.94 4.58
CA GLY A 46 -1.81 3.31 3.52
C GLY A 46 -1.25 4.36 2.57
N LEU A 47 -0.56 5.38 3.09
CA LEU A 47 0.07 6.41 2.28
C LEU A 47 1.21 5.84 1.42
N SER A 48 2.08 5.02 2.01
CA SER A 48 3.21 4.41 1.30
C SER A 48 2.73 3.48 0.18
N ALA A 49 1.81 2.57 0.50
CA ALA A 49 1.25 1.63 -0.48
C ALA A 49 0.48 2.36 -1.59
N GLY A 50 -0.35 3.35 -1.22
CA GLY A 50 -1.09 4.15 -2.19
C GLY A 50 -0.18 4.95 -3.12
N PHE A 51 0.91 5.52 -2.58
CA PHE A 51 1.90 6.24 -3.39
C PHE A 51 2.60 5.30 -4.37
N GLN A 52 3.04 4.12 -3.94
CA GLN A 52 3.71 3.14 -4.80
C GLN A 52 2.83 2.74 -6.00
N VAL A 53 1.55 2.47 -5.77
CA VAL A 53 0.58 2.13 -6.83
C VAL A 53 0.33 3.33 -7.74
N GLY A 54 0.13 4.52 -7.15
CA GLY A 54 -0.10 5.75 -7.91
C GLY A 54 1.09 6.17 -8.77
N GLU A 55 2.31 6.00 -8.27
CA GLU A 55 3.56 6.26 -9.01
C GLU A 55 3.64 5.38 -10.26
N GLU A 56 3.41 4.09 -10.11
CA GLU A 56 3.47 3.13 -11.21
C GLU A 56 2.38 3.41 -12.27
N LEU A 57 1.15 3.64 -11.84
CA LEU A 57 0.05 3.96 -12.76
C LEU A 57 0.26 5.30 -13.46
N GLY A 58 0.77 6.31 -12.75
CA GLY A 58 1.13 7.60 -13.31
C GLY A 58 2.23 7.50 -14.38
N PHE A 59 3.22 6.63 -14.17
CA PHE A 59 4.25 6.34 -15.17
C PHE A 59 3.64 5.77 -16.46
N TYR A 60 2.76 4.77 -16.36
CA TYR A 60 2.08 4.21 -17.54
C TYR A 60 1.20 5.25 -18.23
N GLN A 61 0.45 6.04 -17.47
CA GLN A 61 -0.42 7.09 -18.00
C GLN A 61 0.39 8.17 -18.74
N GLY A 62 1.54 8.57 -18.21
CA GLY A 62 2.47 9.48 -18.87
C GLY A 62 2.96 8.94 -20.21
N CYS A 63 3.37 7.66 -20.27
CA CYS A 63 3.78 7.03 -21.52
C CYS A 63 2.65 7.02 -22.56
N ILE A 64 1.44 6.68 -22.15
CA ILE A 64 0.25 6.68 -23.01
C ILE A 64 -0.02 8.08 -23.57
N HIS A 65 0.07 9.12 -22.74
CA HIS A 65 -0.12 10.51 -23.17
C HIS A 65 0.93 10.94 -24.21
N VAL A 66 2.20 10.56 -24.02
CA VAL A 66 3.27 10.84 -24.99
C VAL A 66 3.00 10.12 -26.31
N TRP A 67 2.68 8.82 -26.28
CA TRP A 67 2.40 8.07 -27.52
C TRP A 67 1.17 8.62 -28.25
N ASN A 68 0.12 8.99 -27.53
CA ASN A 68 -1.07 9.61 -28.14
C ASN A 68 -0.73 10.97 -28.76
N SER A 69 0.13 11.76 -28.12
CA SER A 69 0.59 13.06 -28.68
C SER A 69 1.37 12.85 -29.99
N VAL A 70 2.21 11.82 -30.06
CA VAL A 70 2.91 11.45 -31.30
C VAL A 70 1.93 11.11 -32.42
N MET A 71 0.85 10.36 -32.12
CA MET A 71 -0.19 10.04 -33.12
C MET A 71 -0.97 11.26 -33.63
N GLN A 72 -1.07 12.32 -32.82
CA GLN A 72 -1.71 13.57 -33.25
C GLN A 72 -0.83 14.36 -34.23
N ILE A 73 0.49 14.33 -34.02
CA ILE A 73 1.47 15.01 -34.88
C ILE A 73 1.69 14.22 -36.18
N ASP A 74 1.86 12.91 -36.07
CA ASP A 74 2.03 11.99 -37.18
C ASP A 74 1.07 10.79 -37.04
N PRO A 75 -0.09 10.82 -37.74
CA PRO A 75 -1.04 9.71 -37.74
C PRO A 75 -0.47 8.38 -38.24
N GLY A 76 0.66 8.40 -38.96
CA GLY A 76 1.36 7.23 -39.49
C GLY A 76 2.48 6.70 -38.59
N ALA A 77 2.78 7.37 -37.47
CA ALA A 77 3.91 7.01 -36.60
C ALA A 77 3.85 5.57 -36.05
N PHE A 78 2.63 5.04 -35.87
CA PHE A 78 2.41 3.70 -35.33
C PHE A 78 1.46 2.89 -36.19
N THR A 79 1.72 1.58 -36.24
CA THR A 79 0.81 0.61 -36.89
C THR A 79 -0.53 0.53 -36.18
N SER A 80 -1.58 0.10 -36.89
CA SER A 80 -2.92 -0.12 -36.31
C SER A 80 -2.90 -1.07 -35.11
N ARG A 81 -2.02 -2.09 -35.14
CA ARG A 81 -1.82 -3.04 -34.04
C ARG A 81 -1.28 -2.34 -32.80
N VAL A 82 -0.27 -1.49 -32.96
CA VAL A 82 0.35 -0.73 -31.85
C VAL A 82 -0.67 0.23 -31.24
N ARG A 83 -1.40 0.98 -32.08
CA ARG A 83 -2.46 1.89 -31.62
C ARG A 83 -3.50 1.16 -30.78
N LYS A 84 -4.01 0.02 -31.26
CA LYS A 84 -4.96 -0.80 -30.51
C LYS A 84 -4.39 -1.29 -29.17
N ASN A 85 -3.12 -1.66 -29.12
CA ASN A 85 -2.49 -2.07 -27.87
C ASN A 85 -2.38 -0.91 -26.86
N ILE A 86 -2.07 0.30 -27.34
CA ILE A 86 -2.01 1.52 -26.51
C ILE A 86 -3.40 1.89 -25.98
N GLU A 87 -4.43 1.83 -26.82
CA GLU A 87 -5.82 2.06 -26.39
C GLU A 87 -6.26 1.05 -25.33
N GLN A 88 -5.96 -0.23 -25.52
CA GLN A 88 -6.27 -1.27 -24.53
C GLN A 88 -5.51 -1.07 -23.22
N LEU A 89 -4.25 -0.65 -23.27
CA LEU A 89 -3.49 -0.29 -22.07
C LEU A 89 -4.15 0.90 -21.36
N LYS A 90 -4.59 1.92 -22.10
CA LYS A 90 -5.32 3.07 -21.53
C LYS A 90 -6.58 2.63 -20.80
N THR A 91 -7.38 1.75 -21.41
CA THR A 91 -8.60 1.23 -20.77
C THR A 91 -8.30 0.50 -19.47
N LEU A 92 -7.22 -0.28 -19.40
CA LEU A 92 -6.81 -0.95 -18.17
C LEU A 92 -6.38 0.05 -17.08
N VAL A 93 -5.59 1.07 -17.44
CA VAL A 93 -5.13 2.10 -16.51
C VAL A 93 -6.28 2.97 -16.00
N ASP A 94 -7.18 3.43 -16.90
CA ASP A 94 -8.35 4.24 -16.52
C ASP A 94 -9.36 3.46 -15.67
N GLY A 95 -9.45 2.15 -15.88
CA GLY A 95 -10.37 1.26 -15.19
C GLY A 95 -9.86 0.75 -13.84
N PHE A 96 -8.69 1.20 -13.40
CA PHE A 96 -8.10 0.75 -12.15
C PHE A 96 -8.88 1.29 -10.93
N PRO A 97 -9.28 0.43 -9.97
CA PRO A 97 -10.18 0.83 -8.88
C PRO A 97 -9.44 1.51 -7.71
N PHE A 98 -9.02 2.77 -7.90
CA PHE A 98 -8.27 3.53 -6.88
C PHE A 98 -8.99 3.71 -5.53
N MET A 99 -10.32 3.73 -5.54
CA MET A 99 -11.14 3.99 -4.36
C MET A 99 -11.58 2.72 -3.64
N GLU A 100 -11.19 1.54 -4.13
CA GLU A 100 -11.58 0.24 -3.58
C GLU A 100 -10.30 -0.54 -3.18
N PRO A 101 -9.58 -0.10 -2.13
CA PRO A 101 -8.33 -0.73 -1.71
C PRO A 101 -8.50 -2.19 -1.25
N GLU A 102 -9.73 -2.60 -0.93
CA GLU A 102 -10.10 -3.95 -0.51
C GLU A 102 -10.42 -4.87 -1.70
N ASN A 103 -10.35 -4.37 -2.93
CA ASN A 103 -10.67 -5.16 -4.11
C ASN A 103 -9.61 -6.25 -4.32
N GLU A 104 -10.03 -7.50 -4.16
CA GLU A 104 -9.17 -8.69 -4.25
C GLU A 104 -8.48 -8.84 -5.62
N ASN A 105 -9.00 -8.19 -6.66
CA ASN A 105 -8.45 -8.28 -8.02
C ASN A 105 -7.38 -7.22 -8.32
N VAL A 106 -7.06 -6.31 -7.39
CA VAL A 106 -6.11 -5.21 -7.61
C VAL A 106 -4.75 -5.71 -8.10
N GLU A 107 -4.26 -6.81 -7.54
CA GLU A 107 -2.96 -7.39 -7.93
C GLU A 107 -2.99 -7.95 -9.36
N GLU A 108 -4.05 -8.69 -9.72
CA GLU A 108 -4.25 -9.20 -11.07
C GLU A 108 -4.41 -8.07 -12.10
N LEU A 109 -5.14 -7.01 -11.76
CA LEU A 109 -5.31 -5.83 -12.62
C LEU A 109 -3.97 -5.13 -12.85
N MET A 110 -3.15 -4.95 -11.81
CA MET A 110 -1.80 -4.41 -11.95
C MET A 110 -0.90 -5.28 -12.83
N GLU A 111 -0.93 -6.61 -12.66
CA GLU A 111 -0.16 -7.53 -13.51
C GLU A 111 -0.58 -7.43 -14.97
N ASN A 112 -1.89 -7.36 -15.24
CA ASN A 112 -2.42 -7.17 -16.59
C ASN A 112 -1.94 -5.85 -17.22
N ILE A 113 -1.92 -4.75 -16.45
CA ILE A 113 -1.36 -3.47 -16.90
C ILE A 113 0.13 -3.60 -17.24
N ARG A 114 0.93 -4.19 -16.34
CA ARG A 114 2.38 -4.42 -16.53
C ARG A 114 2.69 -5.25 -17.78
N LEU A 115 1.98 -6.36 -17.96
CA LEU A 115 2.12 -7.24 -19.13
C LEU A 115 1.77 -6.50 -20.42
N LYS A 116 0.67 -5.74 -20.40
CA LYS A 116 0.24 -4.98 -21.56
C LYS A 116 1.23 -3.86 -21.91
N PHE A 117 1.78 -3.17 -20.91
CA PHE A 117 2.80 -2.16 -21.09
C PHE A 117 4.07 -2.74 -21.74
N ARG A 118 4.59 -3.86 -21.21
CA ARG A 118 5.75 -4.57 -21.80
C ARG A 118 5.50 -4.96 -23.26
N LEU A 119 4.29 -5.42 -23.57
CA LEU A 119 3.90 -5.73 -24.95
C LEU A 119 3.94 -4.49 -25.85
N VAL A 120 3.46 -3.34 -25.38
CA VAL A 120 3.53 -2.07 -26.14
C VAL A 120 5.00 -1.67 -26.36
N CYS A 121 5.84 -1.69 -25.32
CA CYS A 121 7.27 -1.38 -25.42
C CYS A 121 7.98 -2.28 -26.44
N ALA A 122 7.71 -3.57 -26.42
CA ALA A 122 8.27 -4.53 -27.38
C ALA A 122 7.86 -4.23 -28.83
N ASN A 123 6.59 -3.86 -29.07
CA ASN A 123 6.13 -3.49 -30.41
C ASN A 123 6.74 -2.17 -30.90
N LEU A 124 6.98 -1.23 -29.99
CA LEU A 124 7.62 0.06 -30.26
C LEU A 124 9.15 -0.01 -30.34
N ARG A 125 9.75 -1.16 -29.95
CA ARG A 125 11.19 -1.35 -29.82
C ARG A 125 11.86 -0.32 -28.91
N VAL A 126 11.15 0.11 -27.87
CA VAL A 126 11.67 1.00 -26.83
C VAL A 126 11.95 0.22 -25.56
N ARG A 127 12.98 0.63 -24.83
CA ARG A 127 13.29 0.09 -23.51
C ARG A 127 12.81 1.08 -22.45
N LEU A 128 11.54 0.93 -22.08
CA LEU A 128 10.93 1.67 -20.98
C LEU A 128 10.59 0.66 -19.90
N GLU A 129 11.14 0.88 -18.71
CA GLU A 129 10.95 0.06 -17.53
C GLU A 129 10.55 0.99 -16.39
N TYR A 130 9.55 0.57 -15.61
CA TYR A 130 9.23 1.26 -14.36
C TYR A 130 10.21 0.76 -13.30
N GLU A 131 11.10 1.64 -12.84
CA GLU A 131 12.09 1.29 -11.83
C GLU A 131 11.56 1.49 -10.40
N GLY A 132 10.60 2.40 -10.18
CA GLY A 132 9.99 2.70 -8.87
C GLY A 132 10.96 3.30 -7.85
N GLN A 133 10.55 4.37 -7.15
CA GLN A 133 11.43 5.09 -6.22
C GLN A 133 11.93 4.25 -5.01
N PHE A 134 11.18 3.23 -4.58
CA PHE A 134 11.57 2.37 -3.47
C PHE A 134 12.57 1.27 -3.81
N SER A 135 12.73 0.92 -5.11
CA SER A 135 13.78 -0.03 -5.52
C SER A 135 15.18 0.60 -5.50
N THR A 136 15.25 1.93 -5.53
CA THR A 136 16.48 2.71 -5.46
C THR A 136 16.88 2.97 -4.01
N LEU A 137 15.90 3.29 -3.15
CA LEU A 137 16.12 3.47 -1.71
C LEU A 137 16.61 2.19 -1.01
N SER A 138 16.18 0.99 -1.46
CA SER A 138 16.71 -0.26 -0.88
C SER A 138 18.16 -0.52 -1.28
N LYS A 139 18.58 -0.09 -2.47
CA LYS A 139 19.99 -0.20 -2.91
C LYS A 139 20.89 0.76 -2.13
N ASP A 140 20.42 1.99 -1.89
CA ASP A 140 21.16 2.98 -1.12
C ASP A 140 21.28 2.62 0.38
N ALA A 141 20.38 1.80 0.90
CA ALA A 141 20.43 1.30 2.28
C ALA A 141 21.29 0.03 2.45
N GLU A 142 21.47 -0.76 1.39
CA GLU A 142 22.37 -1.93 1.38
C GLU A 142 23.85 -1.55 1.19
N ASP A 143 24.11 -0.35 0.64
CA ASP A 143 25.45 0.20 0.41
C ASP A 143 25.99 1.08 1.56
N MET A 144 25.34 1.08 2.74
CA MET A 144 25.70 1.90 3.91
C MET A 144 26.15 1.09 5.14
#